data_AF-A0A1H2ZBE7-F1
#
_entry.id   AF-A0A1H2ZBE7-F1
#
_cell.length_a   1.000
_cell.length_b   1.000
_cell.length_c   1.000
_cell.angle_alpha   90.00
_cell.angle_beta   90.00
_cell.angle_gamma   90.00
#
_symmetry.space_group_name_H-M   'P 1'
#
loop_
_entity.id
_entity.type
_entity.pdbx_description
1 polymer ?
#
loop_
_entity_poly.entity_id
_entity_poly.type
_entity_poly.pdbx_seq_one_letter_code
_entity_poly.pdbx_strand_id
1 'polypeptide(L)'
;MGIDIDKEFDRAYKVSSTTDIKLPPDIMLQFYAYYKQATKGNHHGFHRPSGNVELRNAFKLNAWIQLGNLTEEEAKIEYIKLVKQYLE
;
A
#
# COMPACT_ATOMS: atom_id res chain seq x y z
N MET A 1 26.75 1.74 -3.46
CA MET A 1 25.94 2.35 -2.38
C MET A 1 24.51 1.91 -2.68
N GLY A 2 24.04 0.86 -2.00
CA GLY A 2 22.72 0.29 -2.26
C GLY A 2 21.61 1.29 -1.93
N ILE A 3 20.49 1.22 -2.64
CA ILE A 3 19.31 1.99 -2.31
C ILE A 3 18.83 1.52 -0.94
N ASP A 4 18.71 2.45 0.01
CA ASP A 4 18.03 2.20 1.27
C ASP A 4 16.53 2.22 1.01
N ILE A 5 15.95 1.02 0.85
CA ILE A 5 14.56 0.83 0.50
C ILE A 5 13.60 1.36 1.56
N ASP A 6 13.98 1.26 2.83
CA ASP A 6 13.14 1.73 3.94
C ASP A 6 13.03 3.24 3.91
N LYS A 7 14.17 3.93 3.71
CA LYS A 7 14.19 5.39 3.57
C LYS A 7 13.39 5.89 2.38
N GLU A 8 13.42 5.17 1.25
CA GLU A 8 12.65 5.54 0.06
C GLU A 8 11.16 5.25 0.24
N PHE A 9 10.81 4.13 0.91
CA PHE A 9 9.43 3.81 1.26
C PHE A 9 8.82 4.84 2.19
N ASP A 10 9.56 5.31 3.21
CA ASP A 10 9.11 6.37 4.10
C ASP A 10 8.86 7.70 3.36
N ARG A 11 9.72 8.03 2.39
CA ARG A 11 9.52 9.21 1.53
C ARG A 11 8.26 9.06 0.69
N ALA A 12 8.10 7.91 0.03
CA ALA A 12 6.95 7.59 -0.81
C ALA A 12 5.64 7.66 0.01
N TYR A 13 5.65 7.12 1.24
CA TYR A 13 4.53 7.20 2.16
C TYR A 13 4.20 8.66 2.52
N LYS A 14 5.21 9.48 2.80
CA LYS A 14 5.02 10.91 3.07
C LYS A 14 4.36 11.62 1.88
N VAL A 15 4.85 11.42 0.66
CA VAL A 15 4.26 12.01 -0.56
C VAL A 15 2.79 11.60 -0.70
N SER A 16 2.49 10.31 -0.61
CA SER A 16 1.11 9.82 -0.79
C SER A 16 0.14 10.20 0.33
N SER A 17 0.63 10.37 1.56
CA SER A 17 -0.21 10.74 2.70
C SER A 17 -0.52 12.24 2.78
N THR A 18 0.25 13.08 2.08
CA THR A 18 0.08 14.54 2.05
C THR A 18 -0.40 15.08 0.69
N THR A 19 -0.69 14.21 -0.27
CA THR A 19 -1.14 14.64 -1.60
C THR A 19 -2.63 15.01 -1.61
N ASP A 20 -2.98 16.04 -2.37
CA ASP A 20 -4.37 16.42 -2.67
C ASP A 20 -4.87 15.81 -3.99
N ILE A 21 -4.03 15.04 -4.69
CA ILE A 21 -4.38 14.40 -5.96
C ILE A 21 -5.45 13.33 -5.71
N LYS A 22 -6.59 13.49 -6.38
CA LYS A 22 -7.69 12.51 -6.35
C LYS A 22 -7.41 11.39 -7.35
N LEU A 23 -6.91 10.28 -6.83
CA LEU A 23 -6.68 9.08 -7.63
C LEU A 23 -7.96 8.25 -7.81
N PRO A 24 -8.05 7.49 -8.91
CA PRO A 24 -9.11 6.50 -9.09
C PRO A 24 -9.18 5.49 -7.92
N PRO A 25 -10.38 5.00 -7.55
CA PRO A 25 -10.54 4.11 -6.38
C PRO A 25 -9.73 2.81 -6.44
N ASP A 26 -9.51 2.25 -7.62
CA ASP A 26 -8.68 1.06 -7.87
C ASP A 26 -7.21 1.32 -7.57
N ILE A 27 -6.69 2.49 -7.96
CA ILE A 27 -5.32 2.90 -7.62
C ILE A 27 -5.18 3.14 -6.11
N MET A 28 -6.15 3.79 -5.48
CA MET A 28 -6.17 3.93 -4.01
C MET A 28 -6.18 2.57 -3.30
N LEU A 29 -6.85 1.57 -3.88
CA LEU A 29 -6.90 0.22 -3.34
C LEU A 29 -5.53 -0.48 -3.45
N GLN A 30 -4.82 -0.30 -4.56
CA GLN A 30 -3.44 -0.77 -4.73
C GLN A 30 -2.50 -0.12 -3.71
N PHE A 31 -2.56 1.20 -3.53
CA PHE A 31 -1.80 1.91 -2.50
C PHE A 31 -2.02 1.31 -1.11
N TYR A 32 -3.28 1.06 -0.74
CA TYR A 32 -3.62 0.41 0.52
C TYR A 32 -3.00 -1.00 0.62
N ALA A 33 -3.19 -1.83 -0.41
CA ALA A 33 -2.74 -3.22 -0.39
C ALA A 33 -1.21 -3.34 -0.25
N TYR A 34 -0.46 -2.61 -1.08
CA TYR A 34 1.01 -2.62 -1.01
C TYR A 34 1.53 -2.06 0.32
N TYR A 35 0.95 -0.97 0.83
CA TYR A 35 1.33 -0.44 2.14
C TYR A 35 1.09 -1.44 3.27
N LYS A 36 -0.07 -2.13 3.26
CA LYS A 36 -0.37 -3.14 4.27
C LYS A 36 0.57 -4.34 4.17
N GLN A 37 0.86 -4.82 2.96
CA GLN A 37 1.82 -5.91 2.77
C GLN A 37 3.23 -5.49 3.20
N ALA A 38 3.68 -4.28 2.87
CA ALA A 38 4.98 -3.74 3.24
C ALA A 38 5.19 -3.55 4.76
N THR A 39 4.11 -3.36 5.52
CA THR A 39 4.18 -3.04 6.96
C THR A 39 3.70 -4.15 7.89
N LYS A 40 2.98 -5.13 7.35
CA LYS A 40 2.37 -6.22 8.12
C LYS A 40 2.55 -7.59 7.49
N GLY A 41 3.08 -7.71 6.27
CA GLY A 41 3.22 -8.98 5.56
C GLY A 41 1.89 -9.74 5.48
N ASN A 42 1.96 -11.07 5.61
CA ASN A 42 0.81 -11.98 5.49
C ASN A 42 -0.09 -12.07 6.74
N HIS A 43 -0.03 -11.09 7.64
CA HIS A 43 -0.85 -11.07 8.85
C HIS A 43 -2.26 -10.53 8.61
N HIS A 44 -2.96 -11.03 7.58
CA HIS A 44 -4.27 -10.53 7.14
C HIS A 44 -5.36 -10.63 8.22
N GLY A 45 -5.38 -11.73 8.98
CA GLY A 45 -6.41 -12.03 9.99
C GLY A 45 -6.36 -11.17 11.26
N PHE A 46 -5.26 -10.45 11.49
CA PHE A 46 -5.08 -9.59 12.67
C PHE A 46 -5.47 -8.13 12.40
N HIS A 47 -6.01 -7.83 11.22
CA HIS A 47 -6.39 -6.48 10.85
C HIS A 47 -7.79 -6.46 10.23
N ARG A 48 -8.70 -5.73 10.88
CA ARG A 48 -9.96 -5.34 10.26
C ARG A 48 -9.76 -3.96 9.61
N PRO A 49 -9.97 -3.80 8.29
CA PRO A 49 -9.86 -2.50 7.65
C PRO A 49 -10.78 -1.49 8.31
N SER A 50 -10.30 -0.26 8.51
CA SER A 50 -11.07 0.80 9.14
C SER A 50 -12.09 1.42 8.17
N GLY A 51 -13.26 1.76 8.71
CA GLY A 51 -14.32 2.50 8.02
C GLY A 51 -15.72 1.90 8.24
N ASN A 52 -16.75 2.71 8.02
CA ASN A 52 -18.15 2.33 8.31
C ASN A 52 -18.85 1.58 7.15
N VAL A 53 -18.16 1.36 6.03
CA VAL A 53 -18.75 0.73 4.84
C VAL A 53 -18.07 -0.61 4.63
N GLU A 54 -18.76 -1.67 5.04
CA GLU A 54 -18.23 -3.05 5.01
C GLU A 54 -17.80 -3.48 3.61
N LEU A 55 -18.52 -3.07 2.56
CA LEU A 55 -18.15 -3.39 1.17
C LEU A 55 -16.75 -2.87 0.80
N ARG A 56 -16.44 -1.63 1.19
CA ARG A 56 -15.11 -1.04 0.96
C ARG A 56 -14.05 -1.73 1.81
N ASN A 57 -14.38 -2.14 3.03
CA ASN A 57 -13.48 -2.90 3.88
C ASN A 57 -13.18 -4.29 3.28
N ALA A 58 -14.18 -4.95 2.70
CA ALA A 58 -13.99 -6.22 2.00
C ALA A 58 -13.05 -6.07 0.79
N PHE A 59 -13.23 -5.02 -0.02
CA PHE A 59 -12.30 -4.75 -1.13
C PHE A 59 -10.86 -4.53 -0.64
N LYS A 60 -10.67 -3.74 0.42
CA LYS A 60 -9.36 -3.50 1.04
C LYS A 60 -8.70 -4.80 1.49
N LEU A 61 -9.43 -5.65 2.20
CA LEU A 61 -8.92 -6.93 2.69
C LEU A 61 -8.57 -7.86 1.52
N ASN A 62 -9.47 -7.97 0.53
CA ASN A 62 -9.25 -8.81 -0.64
C ASN A 62 -8.01 -8.40 -1.43
N ALA A 63 -7.82 -7.09 -1.68
CA ALA A 63 -6.64 -6.60 -2.39
C ALA A 63 -5.35 -6.90 -1.62
N TRP A 64 -5.35 -6.80 -0.30
CA TRP A 64 -4.18 -7.17 0.51
C TRP A 64 -3.92 -8.68 0.51
N ILE A 65 -4.96 -9.52 0.62
CA ILE A 65 -4.83 -10.98 0.53
C ILE A 65 -4.22 -11.42 -0.80
N GLN A 66 -4.61 -10.77 -1.90
CA GLN A 66 -4.09 -11.06 -3.24
C GLN A 66 -2.58 -10.83 -3.37
N LEU A 67 -1.97 -9.99 -2.53
CA LEU A 67 -0.53 -9.76 -2.49
C LEU A 67 0.23 -10.72 -1.56
N GLY A 68 -0.42 -11.77 -1.04
CA GLY A 68 0.17 -12.66 -0.04
C GLY A 68 1.40 -13.46 -0.51
N ASN A 69 1.69 -13.44 -1.80
CA ASN A 69 2.90 -14.02 -2.38
C ASN A 69 4.11 -13.06 -2.34
N LEU A 70 3.91 -11.77 -2.07
CA LEU A 70 4.98 -10.79 -2.00
C LEU A 70 5.59 -10.73 -0.60
N THR A 71 6.90 -10.59 -0.54
CA THR A 71 7.61 -10.20 0.68
C THR A 71 7.32 -8.74 1.04
N GLU A 72 7.63 -8.35 2.28
CA GLU A 72 7.52 -6.95 2.72
C GLU A 72 8.41 -6.03 1.88
N GLU A 73 9.60 -6.50 1.49
CA GLU A 73 10.55 -5.74 0.67
C GLU A 73 10.02 -5.54 -0.75
N GLU A 74 9.51 -6.59 -1.41
CA GLU A 74 8.89 -6.47 -2.73
C GLU A 74 7.68 -5.54 -2.70
N ALA A 75 6.86 -5.61 -1.65
CA ALA A 75 5.74 -4.69 -1.48
C ALA A 75 6.17 -3.23 -1.32
N LYS A 76 7.30 -2.96 -0.62
CA LYS A 76 7.89 -1.61 -0.55
C LYS A 76 8.33 -1.14 -1.93
N ILE A 77 8.99 -1.98 -2.73
CA ILE A 77 9.41 -1.66 -4.10
C ILE A 77 8.21 -1.27 -4.95
N GLU A 78 7.16 -2.10 -4.96
CA GLU A 78 5.96 -1.82 -5.76
C GLU A 78 5.22 -0.57 -5.28
N TYR A 79 5.16 -0.33 -3.97
CA TYR A 79 4.60 0.91 -3.42
C TYR A 79 5.37 2.16 -3.88
N ILE A 80 6.71 2.12 -3.85
CA ILE A 80 7.56 3.22 -4.32
C ILE A 80 7.32 3.48 -5.81
N LYS A 81 7.25 2.43 -6.64
CA LYS A 81 6.94 2.56 -8.07
C LYS A 81 5.56 3.19 -8.28
N LEU A 82 4.58 2.80 -7.48
CA LEU A 82 3.22 3.32 -7.57
C LEU A 82 3.17 4.82 -7.23
N VAL A 83 3.88 5.27 -6.18
CA VAL A 83 4.02 6.71 -5.88
C VAL A 83 4.65 7.44 -7.05
N LYS A 84 5.77 6.94 -7.57
CA LYS A 84 6.49 7.55 -8.70
C LYS A 84 5.66 7.65 -9.98
N GLN A 85 4.71 6.75 -10.17
CA GLN A 85 3.87 6.75 -11.36
C GLN A 85 2.71 7.75 -11.28
N TYR A 86 2.15 7.95 -10.08
CA TYR A 86 0.88 8.66 -9.92
C TYR A 86 0.99 10.00 -9.19
N LEU A 87 2.08 10.25 -8.46
CA LEU A 87 2.21 11.37 -7.53
C LEU A 87 3.52 12.16 -7.68
N GLU A 88 4.45 11.70 -8.53
CA GLU A 88 5.68 12.39 -8.92
C GLU A 88 5.70 12.55 -10.45
#